data_AF-A0A931QZ06-F1
#
_entry.id   AF-A0A931QZ06-F1
#
_cell.length_a   1.000
_cell.length_b   1.000
_cell.length_c   1.000
_cell.angle_alpha   90.00
_cell.angle_beta   90.00
_cell.angle_gamma   90.00
#
_symmetry.space_group_name_H-M   'P 1'
#
loop_
_entity.id
_entity.type
_entity.pdbx_description
1 polymer ?
#
loop_
_entity_poly.entity_id
_entity_poly.type
_entity_poly.pdbx_seq_one_letter_code
_entity_poly.pdbx_strand_id
1 'polypeptide(L)' 'MQNDVLRIAGREFHSRLIVGTGKYRSFQEMVRAHEASGAEIVTVAVRRVNLTD' A
#
# COMPACT_ATOMS: atom_id res chain seq x y z
N MET A 1 -21.64 -8.87 -13.13
CA MET A 1 -21.08 -8.00 -12.08
C MET A 1 -20.51 -6.78 -12.79
N GLN A 2 -20.92 -5.57 -12.42
CA GLN A 2 -20.34 -4.36 -13.00
C GLN A 2 -18.86 -4.25 -12.59
N ASN A 3 -17.98 -3.85 -13.51
CA ASN A 3 -16.60 -3.50 -13.21
C ASN A 3 -16.59 -2.22 -12.37
N ASP A 4 -16.67 -2.37 -11.06
CA ASP A 4 -16.71 -1.26 -10.11
C ASP A 4 -15.30 -0.73 -9.81
N VAL A 5 -14.71 -0.07 -10.82
CA VAL A 5 -13.35 0.48 -10.79
C VAL A 5 -13.28 1.75 -9.95
N LEU A 6 -12.30 1.83 -9.05
CA LEU A 6 -11.96 3.03 -8.29
C LEU A 6 -11.10 3.97 -9.14
N ARG A 7 -11.56 5.22 -9.35
CA ARG A 7 -10.80 6.26 -10.06
C ARG A 7 -10.33 7.36 -9.11
N ILE A 8 -9.02 7.55 -9.00
CA ILE A 8 -8.42 8.62 -8.19
C ILE A 8 -7.44 9.40 -9.08
N ALA A 9 -7.68 10.70 -9.24
CA ALA A 9 -6.82 11.61 -10.02
C ALA A 9 -6.50 11.08 -11.44
N GLY A 10 -7.48 10.47 -12.12
CA GLY A 10 -7.32 9.91 -13.47
C GLY A 10 -6.67 8.53 -13.56
N ARG A 11 -6.28 7.93 -12.42
CA ARG A 11 -5.77 6.56 -12.33
C ARG A 11 -6.87 5.60 -11.92
N GLU A 12 -6.90 4.43 -12.54
CA GLU A 12 -7.86 3.35 -12.30
C GLU A 12 -7.25 2.27 -11.40
N PHE A 13 -8.04 1.77 -10.45
CA PHE A 13 -7.71 0.71 -9.51
C PHE A 13 -8.89 -0.25 -9.40
N HIS A 14 -8.62 -1.54 -9.43
CA HIS A 14 -9.61 -2.61 -9.24
C HIS A 14 -9.81 -2.95 -7.75
N SER A 15 -8.75 -2.84 -6.95
CA SER A 15 -8.78 -3.07 -5.51
C SER A 15 -9.26 -1.82 -4.77
N ARG A 16 -10.24 -2.02 -3.87
CA ARG A 16 -10.73 -0.98 -2.96
C ARG A 16 -10.02 -0.98 -1.60
N LEU A 17 -9.02 -1.84 -1.44
CA LEU A 17 -8.25 -1.96 -0.21
C LEU A 17 -6.96 -1.14 -0.32
N ILE A 18 -6.83 -0.13 0.55
CA ILE A 18 -5.62 0.67 0.69
C ILE A 18 -4.87 0.20 1.93
N VAL A 19 -3.58 -0.11 1.79
CA VAL A 19 -2.74 -0.67 2.88
C VAL A 19 -1.67 0.34 3.29
N GLY A 20 -1.23 0.30 4.55
CA GLY A 20 -0.08 1.09 5.02
C GLY A 20 1.06 0.20 5.48
N THR A 21 2.29 0.73 5.52
CA THR A 21 3.51 -0.07 5.75
C THR A 21 4.02 -0.13 7.20
N GLY A 22 3.45 0.64 8.12
CA GLY A 22 4.13 0.98 9.39
C GLY A 22 4.13 -0.05 10.53
N LYS A 23 3.38 -1.16 10.48
CA LYS A 23 3.13 -2.03 11.66
C LYS A 23 3.43 -3.52 11.45
N TYR A 24 4.15 -3.89 10.39
CA TYR A 24 4.52 -5.29 10.17
C TYR A 24 5.70 -5.69 11.05
N ARG A 25 5.73 -6.95 11.52
CA ARG A 25 6.83 -7.44 12.37
C ARG A 25 8.14 -7.55 11.59
N SER A 26 8.07 -7.74 10.28
CA SER A 26 9.21 -7.79 9.36
C SER A 26 8.83 -7.34 7.96
N PHE A 27 9.80 -6.95 7.15
CA PHE A 27 9.58 -6.66 5.73
C PHE A 27 9.08 -7.86 4.95
N GLN A 28 9.53 -9.07 5.29
CA GLN A 28 9.07 -10.30 4.65
C GLN A 28 7.59 -10.56 4.92
N GLU A 29 7.13 -10.30 6.14
CA GLU A 29 5.70 -10.38 6.46
C GLU A 29 4.90 -9.30 5.75
N MET A 30 5.43 -8.07 5.67
CA MET A 30 4.82 -6.99 4.90
C MET A 30 4.60 -7.41 3.45
N VAL A 31 5.64 -7.90 2.76
CA VAL A 31 5.56 -8.34 1.36
C VAL A 31 4.46 -9.39 1.19
N ARG A 32 4.49 -10.46 1.98
CA ARG A 32 3.45 -11.52 1.90
C ARG A 32 2.04 -10.99 2.15
N ALA A 33 1.87 -10.07 3.10
CA ALA A 33 0.57 -9.47 3.38
C ALA A 33 0.08 -8.59 2.23
N HIS A 34 0.97 -7.84 1.58
CA HIS A 34 0.62 -7.01 0.44
C HIS A 34 0.22 -7.87 -0.77
N GLU A 35 1.00 -8.90 -1.08
CA GLU A 35 0.70 -9.86 -2.15
C GLU A 35 -0.64 -10.55 -1.92
N ALA A 36 -0.87 -11.08 -0.71
CA ALA A 36 -2.12 -11.75 -0.36
C ALA A 36 -3.33 -10.80 -0.38
N SER A 37 -3.13 -9.51 -0.08
CA SER A 37 -4.20 -8.52 -0.04
C SER A 37 -4.68 -8.07 -1.42
N GLY A 38 -3.85 -8.20 -2.46
CA GLY A 38 -4.13 -7.65 -3.79
C GLY A 38 -4.32 -6.12 -3.78
N ALA A 39 -3.78 -5.42 -2.78
CA ALA A 39 -3.86 -3.98 -2.69
C ALA A 39 -3.01 -3.32 -3.79
N GLU A 40 -3.61 -2.40 -4.54
CA GLU A 40 -2.93 -1.65 -5.60
C GLU A 40 -2.44 -0.28 -5.11
N ILE A 41 -2.84 0.12 -3.90
CA ILE A 41 -2.47 1.40 -3.28
C ILE A 41 -1.88 1.11 -1.90
N VAL A 42 -0.66 1.60 -1.70
CA VAL A 42 0.08 1.50 -0.44
C VAL A 42 0.49 2.90 0.03
N THR A 43 0.35 3.16 1.34
CA THR A 43 0.79 4.41 1.98
C THR A 43 2.11 4.22 2.72
N VAL A 44 2.93 5.27 2.69
CA VAL A 44 4.21 5.33 3.40
C VAL A 44 4.28 6.60 4.25
N ALA A 45 4.91 6.51 5.41
CA ALA A 45 5.22 7.69 6.22
C ALA A 45 6.54 8.30 5.74
N VAL A 46 6.48 9.53 5.23
CA VAL A 46 7.68 10.31 4.91
C VAL A 46 8.24 10.91 6.20
N ARG A 47 9.49 10.58 6.53
CA ARG A 47 10.21 11.13 7.69
C ARG A 47 11.57 11.64 7.26
N ARG A 48 12.13 12.59 8.03
CA ARG A 48 13.52 13.01 7.85
C ARG A 48 14.45 11.85 8.17
N VAL A 49 15.50 11.72 7.37
CA VAL A 49 16.64 10.85 7.70
C VAL A 49 17.52 11.61 8.67
N ASN A 50 17.86 11.02 9.81
CA ASN A 50 18.91 11.54 10.67
C ASN A 50 20.24 11.21 9.99
N LEU A 51 20.94 12.23 9.49
CA LEU A 51 22.19 12.10 8.74
C LEU A 51 23.44 12.10 9.65
N THR A 52 23.25 11.97 10.96
CA THR A 52 24.29 12.14 11.99
C THR A 52 24.73 10.85 12.66
N ASP A 53 24.44 9.69 12.06
CA ASP A 53 25.07 8.40 12.40
C ASP A 53 26.11 8.03 11.35
#